data_AF-A0A4R2JFW0-F1
#
_entry.id   AF-A0A4R2JFW0-F1
#
_cell.length_a   1.000
_cell.length_b   1.000
_cell.length_c   1.000
_cell.angle_alpha   90.00
_cell.angle_beta   90.00
_cell.angle_gamma   90.00
#
_symmetry.space_group_name_H-M   'P 1'
#
loop_
_entity.id
_entity.type
_entity.pdbx_description
1 polymer ?
#
loop_
_entity_poly.entity_id
_entity_poly.type
_entity_poly.pdbx_seq_one_letter_code
_entity_poly.pdbx_strand_id
1 'polypeptide(L)'
;MELLNDYYWLLQNIKSYKKMLSQLEADAKKYKQQGLLKKIEELQNLYETKIQESLEKQKKIEEAIECLQGVEKQIILLRYKENRTWEEISREMNYSYSQLHRIHRKALKKFEEAYKRS
;
A
#
# COMPACT_ATOMS: atom_id res chain seq x y z
N MET A 1 1.35 13.81 9.97
CA MET A 1 0.20 13.43 9.14
C MET A 1 0.50 12.05 8.59
N GLU A 2 -0.17 11.03 9.15
CA GLU A 2 0.29 9.64 9.21
C GLU A 2 -0.15 8.76 8.02
N LEU A 3 -1.05 9.23 7.16
CA LEU A 3 -1.76 8.39 6.17
C LEU A 3 -0.87 7.69 5.13
N LEU A 4 0.18 8.35 4.65
CA LEU A 4 1.10 7.78 3.65
C LEU A 4 2.24 6.97 4.28
N ASN A 5 2.51 7.14 5.59
CA ASN A 5 3.65 6.49 6.24
C ASN A 5 3.52 4.96 6.23
N ASP A 6 2.30 4.47 6.36
CA ASP A 6 2.02 3.03 6.40
C ASP A 6 1.72 2.43 5.03
N TYR A 7 1.76 3.23 3.97
CA TYR A 7 1.35 2.79 2.63
C TYR A 7 2.23 1.65 2.10
N TYR A 8 3.55 1.74 2.31
CA TYR A 8 4.46 0.63 1.98
C TYR A 8 4.05 -0.67 2.70
N TRP A 9 3.75 -0.60 4.00
CA TRP A 9 3.35 -1.76 4.80
C TRP A 9 1.99 -2.31 4.40
N LEU A 10 1.03 -1.45 4.03
CA LEU A 10 -0.24 -1.86 3.45
C LEU A 10 -0.02 -2.73 2.21
N LEU A 11 0.88 -2.31 1.30
CA LEU A 11 1.20 -3.08 0.10
C LEU A 11 1.87 -4.42 0.45
N GLN A 12 2.78 -4.43 1.44
CA GLN A 12 3.39 -5.68 1.92
C GLN A 12 2.35 -6.62 2.56
N ASN A 13 1.40 -6.09 3.32
CA ASN A 13 0.31 -6.86 3.93
C ASN A 13 -0.58 -7.48 2.87
N ILE A 14 -1.02 -6.71 1.87
CA ILE A 14 -1.82 -7.24 0.74
C ILE A 14 -1.09 -8.41 0.06
N LYS A 15 0.20 -8.24 -0.23
CA LYS A 15 1.03 -9.28 -0.83
C LYS A 15 1.11 -10.53 0.07
N SER A 16 1.30 -10.33 1.37
CA SER A 16 1.37 -11.42 2.36
C SER A 16 0.04 -12.17 2.46
N TYR A 17 -1.09 -11.46 2.59
CA TYR A 17 -2.41 -12.06 2.69
C TYR A 17 -2.78 -12.85 1.43
N LYS A 18 -2.50 -12.30 0.23
CA LYS A 18 -2.70 -13.03 -1.04
C LYS A 18 -1.89 -14.32 -1.09
N LYS A 19 -0.64 -14.30 -0.61
CA LYS A 19 0.20 -15.50 -0.52
C LYS A 19 -0.38 -16.52 0.46
N MET A 20 -0.83 -16.08 1.63
CA MET A 20 -1.45 -16.93 2.64
C MET A 20 -2.74 -17.57 2.12
N LEU A 21 -3.61 -16.80 1.45
CA LEU A 21 -4.84 -17.31 0.84
C LEU A 21 -4.56 -18.39 -0.21
N SER A 22 -3.61 -18.13 -1.12
CA SER A 22 -3.21 -19.11 -2.15
C SER A 22 -2.65 -20.41 -1.54
N GLN A 23 -1.89 -20.32 -0.45
CA GLN A 23 -1.41 -21.50 0.27
C GLN A 23 -2.57 -22.27 0.92
N LEU A 24 -3.52 -21.58 1.55
CA LEU A 24 -4.70 -22.20 2.15
C LEU A 24 -5.58 -22.90 1.10
N GLU A 25 -5.73 -22.34 -0.10
CA GLU A 25 -6.46 -22.97 -1.20
C GLU A 25 -5.79 -24.28 -1.66
N ALA A 26 -4.45 -24.31 -1.68
CA ALA A 26 -3.70 -25.52 -1.99
C ALA A 26 -3.90 -26.59 -0.89
N ASP A 27 -3.84 -26.16 0.37
CA ASP A 27 -3.98 -27.03 1.53
C ASP A 27 -5.42 -27.53 1.74
N ALA A 28 -6.44 -26.74 1.37
CA ALA A 28 -7.85 -27.11 1.43
C ALA A 28 -8.14 -28.43 0.71
N LYS A 29 -7.47 -28.66 -0.44
CA LYS A 29 -7.58 -29.92 -1.20
C LYS A 29 -7.08 -31.12 -0.40
N LYS A 30 -6.04 -30.95 0.42
CA LYS A 30 -5.46 -31.99 1.27
C LYS A 30 -6.34 -32.26 2.50
N TYR A 31 -6.79 -31.21 3.17
CA TYR A 31 -7.56 -31.30 4.41
C TYR A 31 -9.03 -31.68 4.23
N LYS A 32 -9.57 -31.53 3.02
CA LYS A 32 -10.88 -32.10 2.64
C LYS A 32 -10.96 -33.60 2.92
N GLN A 33 -9.85 -34.32 2.80
CA GLN A 33 -9.76 -35.76 3.10
C GLN A 33 -9.65 -36.06 4.61
N GLN A 34 -9.38 -35.04 5.44
CA GLN A 34 -9.13 -35.16 6.88
C GLN A 34 -10.25 -34.54 7.75
N GLY A 35 -11.35 -34.08 7.14
CA GLY A 35 -12.50 -33.51 7.87
C GLY A 35 -12.28 -32.13 8.50
N LEU A 36 -11.18 -31.43 8.17
CA LEU A 36 -10.83 -30.11 8.75
C LEU A 36 -11.32 -28.91 7.93
N LEU A 37 -12.33 -29.12 7.07
CA LEU A 37 -12.77 -28.14 6.06
C LEU A 37 -13.22 -26.80 6.67
N LYS A 38 -13.99 -26.86 7.76
CA LYS A 38 -14.62 -25.68 8.39
C LYS A 38 -13.58 -24.65 8.86
N LYS A 39 -12.48 -25.12 9.47
CA LYS A 39 -11.43 -24.22 9.98
C LYS A 39 -10.65 -23.54 8.86
N ILE A 40 -10.54 -24.19 7.70
CA ILE A 40 -9.87 -23.62 6.53
C ILE A 40 -10.75 -22.55 5.90
N GLU A 41 -12.05 -22.83 5.77
CA GLU A 41 -13.02 -21.87 5.26
C GLU A 41 -13.09 -20.61 6.13
N GLU A 42 -13.08 -20.76 7.47
CA GLU A 42 -12.98 -19.63 8.41
C GLU A 42 -11.72 -18.78 8.19
N LEU A 43 -10.57 -19.42 7.94
CA LEU A 43 -9.32 -18.72 7.66
C LEU A 43 -9.31 -18.05 6.28
N GLN A 44 -9.86 -18.69 5.25
CA GLN A 44 -9.98 -18.11 3.92
C GLN A 44 -10.83 -16.83 3.97
N ASN A 45 -12.03 -16.91 4.57
CA ASN A 45 -12.93 -15.77 4.74
C ASN A 45 -12.25 -14.61 5.49
N LEU A 46 -11.45 -14.92 6.52
CA LEU A 46 -10.68 -13.92 7.26
C LEU A 46 -9.66 -13.19 6.37
N TYR A 47 -8.88 -13.92 5.57
CA TYR A 47 -7.89 -13.32 4.69
C TYR A 47 -8.52 -12.57 3.52
N GLU A 48 -9.61 -13.07 2.95
CA GLU A 48 -10.38 -12.38 1.91
C GLU A 48 -10.90 -11.03 2.40
N THR A 49 -11.50 -11.00 3.60
CA THR A 49 -11.99 -9.76 4.23
C THR A 49 -10.84 -8.77 4.42
N LYS A 50 -9.70 -9.22 4.97
CA LYS A 50 -8.52 -8.37 5.15
C LYS A 50 -7.96 -7.84 3.84
N ILE A 51 -7.98 -8.65 2.77
CA ILE A 51 -7.55 -8.24 1.43
C ILE A 51 -8.49 -7.16 0.90
N GLN A 52 -9.81 -7.37 1.00
CA GLN A 52 -10.82 -6.40 0.53
C GLN A 52 -10.65 -5.04 1.23
N GLU A 53 -10.62 -5.01 2.57
CA GLU A 53 -10.40 -3.79 3.34
C GLU A 53 -9.09 -3.08 2.96
N SER A 54 -8.03 -3.86 2.73
CA SER A 54 -6.72 -3.31 2.36
C SER A 54 -6.70 -2.77 0.93
N LEU A 55 -7.41 -3.42 -0.01
CA LEU A 55 -7.55 -2.96 -1.39
C LEU A 55 -8.38 -1.68 -1.47
N GLU A 56 -9.42 -1.52 -0.65
CA GLU A 56 -10.18 -0.28 -0.56
C GLU A 56 -9.30 0.89 -0.09
N LYS A 57 -8.51 0.66 0.97
CA LYS A 57 -7.53 1.65 1.45
C LYS A 57 -6.48 1.97 0.37
N GLN A 58 -5.94 0.95 -0.29
CA GLN A 58 -5.00 1.15 -1.40
C GLN A 58 -5.63 1.99 -2.50
N LYS A 59 -6.87 1.68 -2.91
CA LYS A 59 -7.58 2.40 -3.96
C LYS A 59 -7.71 3.88 -3.63
N LYS A 60 -8.18 4.23 -2.42
CA LYS A 60 -8.30 5.63 -1.98
C LYS A 60 -6.96 6.37 -2.01
N ILE A 61 -5.89 5.72 -1.56
CA ILE A 61 -4.53 6.31 -1.59
C ILE A 61 -4.07 6.54 -3.02
N GLU A 62 -4.22 5.55 -3.91
CA GLU A 62 -3.77 5.65 -5.30
C GLU A 62 -4.57 6.74 -6.06
N GLU A 63 -5.89 6.81 -5.87
CA GLU A 63 -6.74 7.87 -6.44
C GLU A 63 -6.29 9.27 -5.99
N ALA A 64 -5.94 9.44 -4.71
CA ALA A 64 -5.40 10.69 -4.20
C ALA A 64 -3.99 11.00 -4.73
N ILE A 65 -3.15 9.98 -4.96
CA ILE A 65 -1.83 10.13 -5.60
C ILE A 65 -1.98 10.55 -7.08
N GLU A 66 -2.99 10.07 -7.79
CA GLU A 66 -3.24 10.43 -9.20
C GLU A 66 -3.56 11.92 -9.40
N CYS A 67 -4.00 12.63 -8.35
CA CYS A 67 -4.17 14.08 -8.39
C CYS A 67 -2.84 14.86 -8.38
N LEU A 68 -1.72 14.21 -8.05
CA LEU A 68 -0.40 14.81 -8.07
C LEU A 68 0.20 14.75 -9.49
N GLN A 69 1.02 15.74 -9.85
CA GLN A 69 1.59 15.85 -11.18
C GLN A 69 3.12 15.93 -11.17
N GLY A 70 3.74 15.34 -12.19
CA GLY A 70 5.19 15.41 -12.42
C GLY A 70 6.01 15.05 -11.18
N VAL A 71 6.92 15.95 -10.81
CA VAL A 71 7.89 15.76 -9.72
C VAL A 71 7.21 15.53 -8.36
N GLU A 72 6.04 16.14 -8.11
CA GLU A 72 5.30 15.94 -6.85
C GLU A 72 4.89 14.48 -6.69
N LYS A 73 4.30 13.90 -7.75
CA LYS A 73 3.89 12.49 -7.76
C LYS A 73 5.08 11.56 -7.61
N GLN A 74 6.17 11.83 -8.34
CA GLN A 74 7.37 11.00 -8.29
C GLN A 74 8.00 10.95 -6.89
N ILE A 75 8.12 12.09 -6.20
CA ILE A 75 8.64 12.14 -4.83
C ILE A 75 7.76 11.32 -3.87
N ILE A 76 6.43 11.41 -3.99
CA ILE A 76 5.50 10.64 -3.14
C ILE A 76 5.62 9.13 -3.40
N LEU A 77 5.70 8.71 -4.66
CA LEU A 77 5.87 7.30 -5.01
C LEU A 77 7.19 6.74 -4.49
N LEU A 78 8.31 7.41 -4.73
CA LEU A 78 9.62 6.98 -4.23
C LEU A 78 9.64 6.91 -2.70
N ARG A 79 9.06 7.91 -2.03
CA ARG A 79 9.09 7.98 -0.57
C ARG A 79 8.21 6.92 0.10
N TYR A 80 6.98 6.73 -0.38
CA TYR A 80 5.95 6.01 0.36
C TYR A 80 5.53 4.68 -0.28
N LYS A 81 5.70 4.53 -1.60
CA LYS A 81 5.44 3.26 -2.30
C LYS A 81 6.68 2.39 -2.37
N GLU A 82 7.84 3.00 -2.59
CA GLU A 82 9.14 2.31 -2.66
C GLU A 82 9.94 2.37 -1.36
N ASN A 83 9.47 3.12 -0.35
CA ASN A 83 10.10 3.27 0.96
C ASN A 83 11.55 3.78 0.90
N ARG A 84 11.84 4.69 -0.05
CA ARG A 84 13.18 5.27 -0.19
C ARG A 84 13.49 6.35 0.84
N THR A 85 14.76 6.42 1.21
CA THR A 85 15.32 7.47 2.06
C THR A 85 15.36 8.81 1.33
N TRP A 86 15.42 9.91 2.06
CA TRP A 86 15.53 11.24 1.44
C TRP A 86 16.85 11.38 0.69
N GLU A 87 17.89 10.73 1.19
CA GLU A 87 19.23 10.64 0.60
C GLU A 87 19.19 9.98 -0.78
N GLU A 88 18.46 8.88 -0.93
CA GLU A 88 18.32 8.15 -2.20
C GLU A 88 17.52 8.98 -3.21
N ILE A 89 16.41 9.58 -2.78
CA ILE A 89 15.56 10.40 -3.67
C ILE A 89 16.31 11.65 -4.12
N SER A 90 17.02 12.31 -3.21
CA SER A 90 17.86 13.48 -3.50
C SER A 90 18.91 13.17 -4.57
N ARG A 91 19.60 12.03 -4.42
CA ARG A 91 20.60 11.55 -5.40
C ARG A 91 19.98 11.18 -6.74
N GLU A 92 18.86 10.45 -6.75
CA GLU A 92 18.20 10.03 -7.99
C GLU A 92 17.61 11.20 -8.78
N MET A 93 17.01 12.17 -8.08
CA MET A 93 16.33 13.30 -8.70
C MET A 93 17.24 14.51 -8.95
N ASN A 94 18.49 14.47 -8.46
CA ASN A 94 19.45 15.57 -8.47
C ASN A 94 18.88 16.89 -7.89
N TYR A 95 18.18 16.78 -6.75
CA TYR A 95 17.64 17.93 -6.02
C TYR A 95 18.30 18.09 -4.65
N SER A 96 18.48 19.33 -4.21
CA SER A 96 18.83 19.58 -2.80
C SER A 96 17.70 19.13 -1.87
N TYR A 97 18.04 18.73 -0.65
CA TYR A 97 17.06 18.39 0.41
C TYR A 97 16.01 19.50 0.60
N SER A 98 16.44 20.76 0.58
CA SER A 98 15.54 21.91 0.73
C SER A 98 14.50 22.01 -0.39
N GLN A 99 14.92 21.80 -1.66
CA GLN A 99 14.00 21.78 -2.79
C GLN A 99 13.04 20.60 -2.69
N LEU A 100 13.57 19.43 -2.36
CA LEU A 100 12.83 18.18 -2.25
C LEU A 100 11.76 18.28 -1.14
N HIS A 101 12.11 18.71 0.06
CA HIS A 101 11.16 18.90 1.16
C HIS A 101 10.11 19.99 0.87
N ARG A 102 10.48 21.04 0.13
CA ARG A 102 9.51 22.08 -0.31
C ARG A 102 8.47 21.51 -1.26
N ILE A 103 8.90 20.71 -2.24
CA ILE A 103 8.00 20.06 -3.20
C ILE A 103 7.15 19.00 -2.47
N HIS A 104 7.78 18.18 -1.64
CA HIS A 104 7.10 17.16 -0.82
C HIS A 104 6.00 17.76 0.06
N ARG A 105 6.26 18.88 0.75
CA ARG A 105 5.24 19.55 1.58
C ARG A 105 4.05 20.03 0.74
N LYS A 106 4.28 20.52 -0.49
CA LYS A 106 3.19 20.91 -1.41
C LYS A 106 2.40 19.70 -1.88
N ALA A 107 3.10 18.62 -2.25
CA ALA A 107 2.50 17.36 -2.67
C ALA A 107 1.62 16.75 -1.56
N LEU A 108 2.10 16.74 -0.30
CA LEU A 108 1.33 16.24 0.83
C LEU A 108 0.02 17.01 1.07
N LYS A 109 0.03 18.33 0.92
CA LYS A 109 -1.20 19.14 1.06
C LYS A 109 -2.23 18.77 -0.02
N LYS A 110 -1.81 18.71 -1.28
CA LYS A 110 -2.69 18.31 -2.40
C LYS A 110 -3.23 16.90 -2.21
N PHE A 111 -2.37 15.97 -1.79
CA PHE A 111 -2.75 14.61 -1.49
C PHE A 111 -3.81 14.55 -0.38
N GLU A 112 -3.61 15.26 0.73
CA GLU A 112 -4.56 15.26 1.85
C GLU A 112 -5.92 15.82 1.43
N GLU A 113 -5.93 16.89 0.64
CA GLU A 113 -7.16 17.46 0.09
C GLU A 113 -7.89 16.49 -0.84
N ALA A 114 -7.16 15.77 -1.70
CA ALA A 114 -7.74 14.75 -2.58
C ALA A 114 -8.27 13.55 -1.79
N TYR A 115 -7.49 13.05 -0.82
CA TYR A 115 -7.86 11.90 0.01
C TYR A 115 -9.10 12.14 0.87
N LYS A 116 -9.30 13.38 1.36
CA LYS A 116 -10.52 13.75 2.10
C LYS A 116 -11.78 13.80 1.22
N ARG A 117 -11.63 13.88 -0.11
CA ARG A 117 -12.74 13.95 -1.07
C ARG A 117 -13.15 12.57 -1.62
N SER A 118 -12.31 11.55 -1.46
CA SER A 118 -12.50 10.16 -1.91
C SER A 118 -13.08 9.23 -0.85
#